data_AF-A0A8J3V3H5-F1
#
_entry.id   AF-A0A8J3V3H5-F1
#
_cell.length_a   1.000
_cell.length_b   1.000
_cell.length_c   1.000
_cell.angle_alpha   90.00
_cell.angle_beta   90.00
_cell.angle_gamma   90.00
#
_symmetry.space_group_name_H-M   'P 1'
#
loop_
_entity.id
_entity.type
_entity.pdbx_description
1 polymer ?
#
loop_
_entity_poly.entity_id
_entity_poly.type
_entity_poly.pdbx_seq_one_letter_code
_entity_poly.pdbx_strand_id
1 'polypeptide(L)'
;MNNGFSAMPLHRPTTWTARRTARTVLRAVVVLLCVFWAALGVNASASAADGDGLVKVFVVNDPGTDTLQSIAAATLSDPGRAGEIFQLNRGRAQRDGGALNDPSEQLHPGWILRLPPDASGPGVQLARDSGNENGSAARATTWTDALTIPLPAAVAVLGALVLALVTAGIMARQRTRRAFAAVSRLIRTLSDPGRRRRGIEARRSLSKRFAADADSVRRAYGTLDEFSAADRRREKPVHALRVDDAGVTVWLSPSDAMDAPWTSLDTTRWRRQTGRAGAAGPGTGGAAGNSAAEACLVRAGADADGQPVFVDLSRLDGVLSVTGDHTVAREAVQNLLAEVERSRPYTPVTVLRGTDGAPPLTVPPGLQQVVRVEETAPAVEHRYGTVRGAASRRPVKGLVVMAGTPTEREAAELAALCGPGGAGWTGLVCGEVDGAHWRWYTDAQGEVDIPVLGVKLTVPA
;
A
#
# COMPACT_ATOMS: atom_id res chain seq x y z
N MET A 1 -19.83 -73.35 11.87
CA MET A 1 -18.98 -74.11 10.92
C MET A 1 -18.77 -73.17 9.73
N ASN A 2 -17.65 -72.43 9.59
CA ASN A 2 -16.29 -72.84 9.17
C ASN A 2 -16.33 -73.94 8.09
N ASN A 3 -15.61 -73.93 6.97
CA ASN A 3 -14.54 -73.09 6.39
C ASN A 3 -14.27 -73.58 4.94
N GLY A 4 -13.56 -72.79 4.13
CA GLY A 4 -12.67 -73.30 3.06
C GLY A 4 -12.92 -72.70 1.66
N PHE A 5 -12.41 -71.51 1.34
CA PHE A 5 -11.11 -71.24 0.68
C PHE A 5 -10.81 -71.99 -0.63
N SER A 6 -10.81 -71.25 -1.74
CA SER A 6 -9.70 -71.27 -2.72
C SER A 6 -9.67 -69.95 -3.49
N ALA A 7 -8.56 -69.22 -3.31
CA ALA A 7 -8.23 -67.97 -3.96
C ALA A 7 -7.48 -68.24 -5.28
N MET A 8 -7.74 -67.43 -6.30
CA MET A 8 -6.97 -67.33 -7.54
C MET A 8 -6.68 -65.84 -7.85
N PRO A 9 -5.55 -65.53 -8.51
CA PRO A 9 -4.73 -64.37 -8.17
C PRO A 9 -4.94 -63.10 -9.02
N LEU A 10 -4.38 -62.01 -8.46
CA LEU A 10 -4.36 -60.62 -8.89
C LEU A 10 -3.76 -60.35 -10.27
N HIS A 11 -4.35 -59.41 -11.02
CA HIS A 11 -3.61 -58.50 -11.90
C HIS A 11 -3.86 -57.04 -11.49
N ARG A 12 -2.88 -56.46 -10.77
CA ARG A 12 -2.74 -55.01 -10.58
C ARG A 12 -1.99 -54.42 -11.78
N PRO A 13 -2.41 -53.30 -12.37
CA PRO A 13 -1.56 -52.53 -13.26
C PRO A 13 -0.40 -51.91 -12.46
N THR A 14 0.82 -52.18 -12.93
CA THR A 14 2.10 -51.79 -12.36
C THR A 14 2.40 -50.31 -12.61
N THR A 15 2.00 -49.42 -11.69
CA THR A 15 2.57 -48.06 -11.62
C THR A 15 3.76 -48.03 -10.68
N TRP A 16 4.85 -48.73 -11.02
CA TRP A 16 6.08 -48.76 -10.22
C TRP A 16 7.35 -48.54 -11.04
N THR A 17 7.30 -47.71 -12.08
CA THR A 17 8.50 -47.29 -12.84
C THR A 17 8.72 -45.78 -12.84
N ALA A 18 7.71 -44.95 -12.52
CA ALA A 18 7.83 -43.48 -12.55
C ALA A 18 8.46 -42.84 -11.28
N ARG A 19 8.56 -43.54 -10.14
CA ARG A 19 9.17 -42.98 -8.91
C ARG A 19 10.67 -43.25 -8.77
N ARG A 20 11.24 -44.19 -9.54
CA ARG A 20 12.69 -44.44 -9.53
C ARG A 20 13.46 -43.42 -10.36
N THR A 21 12.90 -42.97 -11.49
CA THR A 21 13.51 -41.98 -12.39
C THR A 21 13.63 -40.59 -11.76
N ALA A 22 12.63 -40.15 -10.98
CA ALA A 22 12.69 -38.87 -10.27
C ALA A 22 13.81 -38.82 -9.20
N ARG A 23 14.08 -39.94 -8.52
CA ARG A 23 15.14 -40.02 -7.50
C ARG A 23 16.54 -40.17 -8.11
N THR A 24 16.69 -40.82 -9.26
CA THR A 24 17.97 -40.85 -9.99
C THR A 24 18.29 -39.51 -10.65
N VAL A 25 17.29 -38.79 -11.18
CA VAL A 25 17.49 -37.42 -11.69
C VAL A 25 17.85 -36.46 -10.56
N LEU A 26 17.20 -36.55 -9.40
CA LEU A 26 17.54 -35.72 -8.23
C LEU A 26 18.95 -36.02 -7.71
N ARG A 27 19.35 -37.30 -7.65
CA ARG A 27 20.72 -37.69 -7.26
C ARG A 27 21.76 -37.27 -8.29
N ALA A 28 21.46 -37.35 -9.58
CA ALA A 28 22.34 -36.86 -10.64
C ALA A 28 22.54 -35.34 -10.54
N VAL A 29 21.49 -34.58 -10.24
CA VAL A 29 21.56 -33.12 -10.03
C VAL A 29 22.33 -32.76 -8.77
N VAL A 30 22.15 -33.48 -7.67
CA VAL A 30 22.92 -33.27 -6.44
C VAL A 30 24.40 -33.62 -6.64
N VAL A 31 24.72 -34.72 -7.32
CA VAL A 31 26.11 -35.08 -7.64
C VAL A 31 26.73 -34.06 -8.59
N LEU A 32 26.00 -33.58 -9.59
CA LEU A 32 26.47 -32.53 -10.49
C LEU A 32 26.72 -31.21 -9.74
N LEU A 33 25.86 -30.85 -8.79
CA LEU A 33 26.05 -29.71 -7.89
C LEU A 33 27.25 -29.90 -6.95
N CYS A 34 27.46 -31.10 -6.40
CA CYS A 34 28.62 -31.40 -5.55
C CYS A 34 29.93 -31.40 -6.35
N VAL A 35 29.94 -31.91 -7.57
CA VAL A 35 31.11 -31.85 -8.48
C VAL A 35 31.36 -30.41 -8.94
N PHE A 36 30.30 -29.63 -9.18
CA PHE A 36 30.42 -28.20 -9.47
C PHE A 36 31.00 -27.43 -8.26
N TRP A 37 30.52 -27.73 -7.05
CA TRP A 37 31.06 -27.14 -5.81
C TRP A 37 32.49 -27.60 -5.49
N ALA A 38 32.86 -28.84 -5.82
CA ALA A 38 34.23 -29.35 -5.64
C ALA A 38 35.19 -28.80 -6.70
N ALA A 39 34.74 -28.60 -7.94
CA ALA A 39 35.53 -27.97 -9.01
C ALA A 39 35.69 -26.45 -8.81
N LEU A 40 34.78 -25.81 -8.07
CA LEU A 40 34.90 -24.43 -7.60
C LEU A 40 35.56 -24.32 -6.20
N GLY A 41 35.90 -25.45 -5.58
CA GLY A 41 36.55 -25.53 -4.26
C GLY A 41 38.05 -25.29 -4.33
N VAL A 42 38.48 -24.12 -4.81
CA VAL A 42 39.77 -23.57 -4.41
C VAL A 42 39.56 -22.91 -3.06
N ASN A 43 40.31 -23.38 -2.05
CA ASN A 43 40.36 -22.81 -0.70
C ASN A 43 40.49 -21.28 -0.75
N ALA A 44 39.37 -20.57 -0.58
CA ALA A 44 39.36 -19.16 -0.27
C ALA A 44 39.17 -19.03 1.23
N SER A 45 40.29 -18.85 1.95
CA SER A 45 40.28 -18.22 3.26
C SER A 45 39.41 -16.95 3.19
N ALA A 46 38.58 -16.75 4.20
CA ALA A 46 37.70 -15.60 4.31
C ALA A 46 38.47 -14.29 4.15
N SER A 47 38.32 -13.67 2.97
CA SER A 47 38.51 -12.25 2.75
C SER A 47 37.29 -11.80 1.95
N ALA A 48 36.31 -11.25 2.65
CA ALA A 48 35.22 -10.54 2.02
C ALA A 48 35.78 -9.20 1.49
N ALA A 49 36.28 -9.22 0.25
CA ALA A 49 36.47 -8.04 -0.59
C ALA A 49 35.31 -8.05 -1.60
N ASP A 50 34.24 -7.34 -1.29
CA ASP A 50 33.89 -6.02 -1.84
C ASP A 50 33.46 -6.07 -3.30
N GLY A 51 32.17 -5.83 -3.51
CA GLY A 51 31.50 -6.01 -4.78
C GLY A 51 30.14 -5.32 -4.83
N ASP A 52 30.04 -4.14 -4.20
CA ASP A 52 29.16 -3.08 -4.70
C ASP A 52 29.62 -1.67 -4.25
N GLY A 53 30.70 -1.54 -3.47
CA GLY A 53 31.21 -0.26 -2.99
C GLY A 53 30.20 0.55 -2.17
N LEU A 54 29.09 -0.07 -1.74
CA LEU A 54 28.02 0.56 -0.99
C LEU A 54 28.30 0.41 0.50
N VAL A 55 28.62 1.51 1.16
CA VAL A 55 28.82 1.57 2.61
C VAL A 55 27.59 2.21 3.25
N LYS A 56 27.17 1.69 4.40
CA LYS A 56 26.13 2.31 5.21
C LYS A 56 26.68 3.55 5.88
N VAL A 57 25.96 4.65 5.76
CA VAL A 57 26.34 5.94 6.34
C VAL A 57 25.18 6.58 7.09
N PHE A 58 25.49 7.45 8.02
CA PHE A 58 24.55 8.28 8.77
C PHE A 58 24.95 9.74 8.60
N VAL A 59 23.98 10.62 8.35
CA VAL A 59 24.21 12.06 8.25
C VAL A 59 23.76 12.71 9.56
N VAL A 60 24.68 13.39 10.24
CA VAL A 60 24.41 14.09 11.50
C VAL A 60 23.53 15.31 11.18
N ASN A 61 22.34 15.40 11.79
CA ASN A 61 21.41 16.52 11.53
C ASN A 61 21.40 17.51 12.68
N ASP A 62 21.37 17.03 13.92
CA ASP A 62 21.37 17.87 15.12
C ASP A 62 22.41 17.35 16.12
N PRO A 63 23.59 17.97 16.25
CA PRO A 63 24.66 17.49 17.11
C PRO A 63 24.36 17.61 18.61
N GLY A 64 23.26 18.28 19.00
CA GLY A 64 22.77 18.29 20.38
C GLY A 64 22.09 16.96 20.76
N THR A 65 21.52 16.25 19.79
CA THR A 65 20.82 14.96 20.00
C THR A 65 21.55 13.78 19.37
N ASP A 66 22.31 14.02 18.30
CA ASP A 66 23.06 13.04 17.53
C ASP A 66 24.49 12.93 18.09
N THR A 67 24.64 12.19 19.19
CA THR A 67 25.95 11.75 19.71
C THR A 67 26.29 10.37 19.16
N LEU A 68 27.56 9.95 19.21
CA LEU A 68 27.95 8.61 18.76
C LEU A 68 27.17 7.49 19.48
N GLN A 69 26.84 7.68 20.76
CA GLN A 69 26.04 6.74 21.56
C GLN A 69 24.57 6.75 21.15
N SER A 70 23.98 7.92 20.87
CA SER A 70 22.57 7.97 20.42
C SER A 70 22.41 7.42 19.01
N ILE A 71 23.38 7.66 18.12
CA ILE A 71 23.41 7.07 16.77
C ILE A 71 23.57 5.54 16.87
N ALA A 72 24.45 5.04 17.74
CA ALA A 72 24.59 3.60 17.96
C ALA A 72 23.31 2.98 18.54
N ALA A 73 22.65 3.64 19.50
CA ALA A 73 21.35 3.19 20.00
C ALA A 73 20.27 3.16 18.90
N ALA A 74 20.23 4.16 18.02
CA ALA A 74 19.22 4.27 16.98
C ALA A 74 19.46 3.35 15.77
N THR A 75 20.72 3.04 15.44
CA THR A 75 21.10 2.31 14.21
C THR A 75 21.65 0.91 14.45
N LEU A 76 22.13 0.61 15.66
CA LEU A 76 22.65 -0.70 16.07
C LEU A 76 21.85 -1.32 17.22
N SER A 77 20.84 -0.62 17.74
CA SER A 77 20.06 -1.00 18.93
C SER A 77 20.92 -1.21 20.20
N ASP A 78 22.15 -0.72 20.20
CA ASP A 78 23.11 -0.86 21.30
C ASP A 78 24.00 0.39 21.41
N PRO A 79 23.82 1.24 22.44
CA PRO A 79 24.65 2.43 22.64
C PRO A 79 26.13 2.09 22.95
N GLY A 80 26.43 0.88 23.45
CA GLY A 80 27.79 0.43 23.75
C GLY A 80 28.67 0.26 22.51
N ARG A 81 28.06 0.16 21.33
CA ARG A 81 28.75 -0.01 20.04
C ARG A 81 29.18 1.30 19.38
N ALA A 82 29.06 2.43 20.07
CA ALA A 82 29.55 3.73 19.61
C ALA A 82 31.04 3.72 19.21
N GLY A 83 31.85 2.89 19.88
CA GLY A 83 33.27 2.74 19.58
C GLY A 83 33.56 2.19 18.17
N GLU A 84 32.67 1.34 17.62
CA GLU A 84 32.81 0.82 16.26
C GLU A 84 32.58 1.93 15.22
N ILE A 85 31.58 2.78 15.45
CA ILE A 85 31.30 3.94 14.60
C ILE A 85 32.47 4.93 14.66
N PHE A 86 33.03 5.19 15.85
CA PHE A 86 34.22 6.03 16.00
C PHE A 86 35.42 5.48 15.23
N GLN A 87 35.77 4.20 15.42
CA GLN A 87 36.90 3.58 14.74
C GLN A 87 36.75 3.60 13.23
N LEU A 88 35.52 3.39 12.75
CA LEU A 88 35.23 3.51 11.34
C LEU A 88 35.42 4.94 10.83
N ASN A 89 35.29 6.00 11.61
CA ASN A 89 35.32 7.38 11.09
C ASN A 89 36.54 8.20 11.51
N ARG A 90 37.40 7.66 12.38
CA ARG A 90 38.55 8.37 12.93
C ARG A 90 39.48 8.90 11.83
N GLY A 91 39.81 10.18 11.89
CA GLY A 91 40.76 10.83 10.99
C GLY A 91 40.26 11.01 9.55
N ARG A 92 38.98 10.77 9.27
CA ARG A 92 38.39 11.01 7.95
C ARG A 92 37.96 12.46 7.81
N ALA A 93 38.51 13.13 6.80
CA ALA A 93 38.15 14.49 6.46
C ALA A 93 36.67 14.57 6.04
N GLN A 94 35.94 15.48 6.68
CA GLN A 94 34.55 15.81 6.40
C GLN A 94 34.46 17.04 5.49
N ARG A 95 33.27 17.36 5.00
CA ARG A 95 33.06 18.45 4.02
C ARG A 95 33.44 19.84 4.54
N ASP A 96 33.36 20.03 5.85
CA ASP A 96 33.75 21.25 6.56
C ASP A 96 35.26 21.32 6.86
N GLY A 97 36.04 20.32 6.44
CA GLY A 97 37.48 20.21 6.70
C GLY A 97 37.82 19.64 8.08
N GLY A 98 36.82 19.39 8.93
CA GLY A 98 36.99 18.72 10.22
C GLY A 98 37.21 17.20 10.05
N ALA A 99 37.60 16.53 11.14
CA ALA A 99 37.68 15.09 11.21
C ALA A 99 37.42 14.63 12.63
N LEU A 100 36.71 13.52 12.81
CA LEU A 100 36.48 12.92 14.12
C LEU A 100 37.81 12.32 14.62
N ASN A 101 38.40 12.88 15.68
CA ASN A 101 39.69 12.42 16.19
C ASN A 101 39.60 11.85 17.61
N ASP A 102 38.63 12.31 18.39
CA ASP A 102 38.36 11.84 19.76
C ASP A 102 36.92 11.29 19.91
N PRO A 103 36.70 10.21 20.70
CA PRO A 103 35.35 9.65 20.91
C PRO A 103 34.37 10.57 21.64
N SER A 104 34.87 11.57 22.38
CA SER A 104 34.07 12.56 23.12
C SER A 104 33.91 13.88 22.38
N GLU A 105 34.47 13.98 21.17
CA GLU A 105 34.36 15.15 20.32
C GLU A 105 32.91 15.35 19.85
N GLN A 106 32.46 16.60 19.89
CA GLN A 106 31.12 16.94 19.43
C GLN A 106 31.05 16.77 17.91
N LEU A 107 30.04 16.05 17.42
CA LEU A 107 29.79 15.92 16.00
C LEU A 107 29.30 17.25 15.43
N HIS A 108 29.56 17.51 14.14
CA HIS A 108 29.07 18.72 13.48
C HIS A 108 27.90 18.41 12.54
N PRO A 109 26.97 19.35 12.34
CA PRO A 109 25.86 19.17 11.39
C PRO A 109 26.38 18.90 9.98
N GLY A 110 25.82 17.89 9.32
CA GLY A 110 26.19 17.49 7.97
C GLY A 110 27.39 16.53 7.87
N TRP A 111 28.00 16.12 8.99
CA TRP A 111 29.00 15.05 8.97
C TRP A 111 28.40 13.73 8.52
N ILE A 112 29.16 12.99 7.71
CA ILE A 112 28.78 11.69 7.17
C ILE A 112 29.61 10.62 7.88
N LEU A 113 28.96 9.85 8.75
CA LEU A 113 29.58 8.79 9.52
C LEU A 113 29.29 7.44 8.88
N ARG A 114 30.33 6.66 8.58
CA ARG A 114 30.18 5.26 8.16
C ARG A 114 29.77 4.39 9.33
N LEU A 115 28.87 3.46 9.04
CA LEU A 115 28.30 2.53 10.01
C LEU A 115 28.76 1.10 9.70
N PRO A 116 28.77 0.22 10.72
CA PRO A 116 28.91 -1.23 10.52
C PRO A 116 27.87 -1.80 9.53
N PRO A 117 28.20 -2.90 8.83
CA PRO A 117 27.34 -3.47 7.79
C PRO A 117 26.00 -4.00 8.31
N ASP A 118 25.89 -4.31 9.60
CA ASP A 118 24.67 -4.75 10.29
C ASP A 118 23.77 -3.59 10.74
N ALA A 119 24.19 -2.33 10.57
CA ALA A 119 23.40 -1.18 10.99
C ALA A 119 22.06 -1.05 10.22
N SER A 120 20.98 -0.78 10.95
CA SER A 120 19.64 -0.59 10.41
C SER A 120 18.84 0.33 11.33
N GLY A 121 18.06 1.25 10.77
CA GLY A 121 17.28 2.18 11.58
C GLY A 121 17.00 3.50 10.86
N PRO A 122 16.30 4.44 11.53
CA PRO A 122 16.06 5.77 10.99
C PRO A 122 17.39 6.50 10.74
N GLY A 123 17.54 7.10 9.55
CA GLY A 123 18.73 7.88 9.17
C GLY A 123 19.89 7.08 8.56
N VAL A 124 19.81 5.75 8.47
CA VAL A 124 20.82 4.94 7.76
C VAL A 124 20.62 5.05 6.24
N GLN A 125 21.66 5.51 5.54
CA GLN A 125 21.69 5.67 4.09
C GLN A 125 22.75 4.77 3.47
N LEU A 126 22.58 4.39 2.20
CA LEU A 126 23.61 3.67 1.44
C LEU A 126 24.35 4.68 0.56
N ALA A 127 25.66 4.81 0.74
CA ALA A 127 26.52 5.68 -0.05
C ALA A 127 27.58 4.85 -0.79
N ARG A 128 27.93 5.27 -2.01
CA ARG A 128 29.09 4.68 -2.71
C ARG A 128 30.38 5.26 -2.13
N ASP A 129 31.31 4.39 -1.81
CA ASP A 129 32.64 4.79 -1.38
C ASP A 129 33.41 5.40 -2.56
N SER A 130 33.37 6.73 -2.67
CA SER A 130 34.21 7.47 -3.61
C SER A 130 35.53 7.77 -2.90
N GLY A 131 36.36 6.74 -2.78
CA GLY A 131 37.71 6.86 -2.24
C GLY A 131 38.52 7.83 -3.09
N ASN A 132 38.89 8.96 -2.51
CA ASN A 132 39.75 9.97 -3.10
C ASN A 132 41.15 9.34 -3.29
N GLU A 133 41.50 8.99 -4.53
CA GLU A 133 42.87 8.70 -4.96
C GLU A 133 43.70 9.98 -4.84
N ASN A 134 44.25 10.24 -3.65
CA ASN A 134 45.36 11.17 -3.46
C ASN A 134 46.14 10.74 -2.21
N GLY A 135 46.78 9.57 -2.32
CA GLY A 135 47.79 9.09 -1.39
C GLY A 135 49.18 9.44 -1.93
N SER A 136 49.73 10.53 -1.40
CA SER A 136 51.13 10.94 -1.57
C SER A 136 52.09 9.81 -1.18
N ALA A 137 53.22 9.81 -1.88
CA ALA A 137 54.34 8.88 -1.80
C ALA A 137 54.81 8.57 -0.37
N ALA A 138 54.91 7.27 -0.06
CA ALA A 138 55.77 6.76 1.00
C ALA A 138 56.45 5.45 0.54
N ARG A 139 57.64 5.66 -0.07
CA ARG A 139 58.87 4.87 0.07
C ARG A 139 58.71 3.35 0.28
N ALA A 140 58.93 2.59 -0.80
CA ALA A 140 59.32 1.19 -0.72
C ALA A 140 60.69 0.99 -1.38
N THR A 141 61.50 0.21 -0.67
CA THR A 141 62.93 -0.03 -0.81
C THR A 141 63.30 -0.75 -2.10
N THR A 142 64.46 -0.39 -2.64
CA THR A 142 65.18 -0.96 -3.78
C THR A 142 65.33 -2.47 -3.70
N TRP A 143 65.04 -3.17 -4.80
CA TRP A 143 65.78 -4.34 -5.26
C TRP A 143 65.93 -4.25 -6.78
N THR A 144 67.18 -4.22 -7.23
CA THR A 144 67.60 -4.41 -8.62
C THR A 144 67.46 -5.87 -9.00
N ASP A 145 66.75 -6.17 -10.08
CA ASP A 145 67.34 -7.00 -11.13
C ASP A 145 66.66 -6.77 -12.48
N ALA A 146 67.48 -6.70 -13.53
CA ALA A 146 67.13 -6.14 -14.82
C ALA A 146 66.62 -7.21 -15.80
N LEU A 147 65.39 -7.04 -16.30
CA LEU A 147 64.98 -7.54 -17.62
C LEU A 147 64.28 -6.39 -18.37
N THR A 148 65.02 -5.72 -19.24
CA THR A 148 64.56 -4.59 -20.05
C THR A 148 63.69 -5.07 -21.22
N ILE A 149 62.38 -5.10 -21.01
CA ILE A 149 61.39 -5.17 -22.10
C ILE A 149 61.21 -3.75 -22.66
N PRO A 150 61.28 -3.52 -24.00
CA PRO A 150 61.04 -2.19 -24.55
C PRO A 150 59.61 -1.74 -24.21
N LEU A 151 59.53 -0.65 -23.45
CA LEU A 151 58.31 -0.03 -22.91
C LEU A 151 57.11 0.03 -23.88
N PRO A 152 57.25 0.36 -25.19
CA PRO A 152 56.09 0.45 -26.07
C PRO A 152 55.41 -0.91 -26.33
N ALA A 153 56.15 -2.02 -26.33
CA ALA A 153 55.59 -3.35 -26.57
C ALA A 153 54.78 -3.86 -25.36
N ALA A 154 55.26 -3.59 -24.14
CA ALA A 154 54.55 -3.96 -22.92
C ALA A 154 53.23 -3.19 -22.76
N VAL A 155 53.22 -1.90 -23.09
CA VAL A 155 52.01 -1.05 -23.03
C VAL A 155 50.96 -1.49 -24.05
N ALA A 156 51.36 -1.88 -25.27
CA ALA A 156 50.42 -2.35 -26.29
C ALA A 156 49.73 -3.67 -25.90
N VAL A 157 50.47 -4.62 -25.34
CA VAL A 157 49.93 -5.92 -24.89
C VAL A 157 49.00 -5.75 -23.69
N LEU A 158 49.37 -4.90 -22.73
CA LEU A 158 48.50 -4.56 -21.59
C LEU A 158 47.22 -3.86 -22.05
N GLY A 159 47.32 -2.90 -22.98
CA GLY A 159 46.16 -2.20 -23.55
C GLY A 159 45.18 -3.16 -24.25
N ALA A 160 45.70 -4.12 -25.03
CA ALA A 160 44.89 -5.11 -25.72
C ALA A 160 44.20 -6.08 -24.74
N LEU A 161 44.89 -6.50 -23.67
CA LEU A 161 44.34 -7.38 -22.63
C LEU A 161 43.22 -6.69 -21.83
N VAL A 162 43.42 -5.43 -21.45
CA VAL A 162 42.38 -4.63 -20.76
C VAL A 162 41.16 -4.44 -21.66
N LEU A 163 41.35 -4.12 -22.94
CA LEU A 163 40.25 -3.97 -23.88
C LEU A 163 39.48 -5.29 -24.08
N ALA A 164 40.18 -6.41 -24.20
CA ALA A 164 39.56 -7.73 -24.32
C ALA A 164 38.73 -8.10 -23.08
N LEU A 165 39.25 -7.82 -21.87
CA LEU A 165 38.54 -8.06 -20.61
C LEU A 165 37.32 -7.15 -20.44
N VAL A 166 37.43 -5.87 -20.81
CA VAL A 166 36.30 -4.92 -20.79
C VAL A 166 35.21 -5.37 -21.77
N THR A 167 35.59 -5.78 -22.99
CA THR A 167 34.64 -6.24 -24.01
C THR A 167 33.95 -7.54 -23.58
N ALA A 168 34.69 -8.49 -23.00
CA ALA A 168 34.14 -9.73 -22.44
C ALA A 168 33.19 -9.47 -21.26
N GLY A 169 33.55 -8.54 -20.35
CA GLY A 169 32.71 -8.13 -19.24
C GLY A 169 31.40 -7.46 -19.69
N ILE A 170 31.45 -6.62 -20.72
CA ILE A 170 30.27 -5.99 -21.32
C ILE A 170 29.34 -7.03 -21.97
N MET A 171 29.89 -7.98 -22.73
CA MET A 171 29.10 -9.05 -23.36
C MET A 171 28.48 -10.01 -22.33
N ALA A 172 29.20 -10.35 -21.26
CA ALA A 172 28.67 -11.15 -20.15
C ALA A 172 27.52 -10.45 -19.41
N ARG A 173 27.59 -9.12 -19.26
CA ARG A 173 26.56 -8.30 -18.59
C ARG A 173 25.26 -8.18 -19.40
N GLN A 174 25.33 -8.23 -20.73
CA GLN A 174 24.14 -8.14 -21.58
C GLN A 174 23.37 -9.47 -21.69
N ARG A 175 24.06 -10.62 -21.71
CA ARG A 175 23.43 -11.94 -21.80
C ARG A 175 22.76 -12.37 -20.50
N THR A 176 23.34 -11.98 -19.35
CA THR A 176 22.79 -12.22 -18.00
C THR A 176 21.54 -11.38 -17.70
N ARG A 177 21.49 -10.13 -18.15
CA ARG A 177 20.29 -9.27 -17.99
C ARG A 177 19.06 -9.80 -18.74
N ARG A 178 19.23 -10.39 -19.94
CA ARG A 178 18.11 -10.98 -20.70
C ARG A 178 17.62 -12.28 -20.07
N ALA A 179 18.52 -13.11 -19.53
CA ALA A 179 18.16 -14.32 -18.80
C ALA A 179 17.46 -14.00 -17.46
N PHE A 180 17.94 -13.00 -16.71
CA PHE A 180 17.32 -12.55 -15.46
C PHE A 180 15.94 -11.93 -15.69
N ALA A 181 15.75 -11.19 -16.79
CA ALA A 181 14.43 -10.68 -17.17
C ALA A 181 13.43 -11.80 -17.52
N ALA A 182 13.88 -12.89 -18.14
CA ALA A 182 13.03 -14.06 -18.42
C ALA A 182 12.68 -14.84 -17.14
N VAL A 183 13.66 -15.06 -16.26
CA VAL A 183 13.47 -15.76 -14.98
C VAL A 183 12.60 -14.95 -14.01
N SER A 184 12.78 -13.64 -13.93
CA SER A 184 11.94 -12.77 -13.08
C SER A 184 10.48 -12.71 -13.54
N ARG A 185 10.21 -12.79 -14.85
CA ARG A 185 8.82 -12.93 -15.36
C ARG A 185 8.22 -14.27 -14.96
N LEU A 186 8.98 -15.36 -15.04
CA LEU A 186 8.53 -16.69 -14.63
C LEU A 186 8.27 -16.79 -13.11
N ILE A 187 9.07 -16.11 -12.29
CA ILE A 187 8.84 -16.03 -10.84
C ILE A 187 7.62 -15.18 -10.50
N ARG A 188 7.38 -14.06 -11.21
CA ARG A 188 6.18 -13.22 -11.01
C ARG A 188 4.90 -13.96 -11.37
N THR A 189 4.89 -14.75 -12.45
CA THR A 189 3.71 -15.53 -12.83
C THR A 189 3.44 -16.70 -11.89
N LEU A 190 4.48 -17.32 -11.31
CA LEU A 190 4.34 -18.41 -10.35
C LEU A 190 3.98 -17.95 -8.92
N SER A 191 4.23 -16.69 -8.56
CA SER A 191 3.93 -16.14 -7.22
C SER A 191 2.57 -15.45 -7.11
N ASP A 192 1.87 -15.24 -8.23
CA ASP A 192 0.55 -14.61 -8.30
C ASP A 192 -0.57 -15.43 -7.60
N PRO A 193 -0.66 -16.77 -7.72
CA PRO A 193 -1.74 -17.53 -7.08
C PRO A 193 -1.71 -17.48 -5.55
N GLY A 194 -0.50 -17.49 -4.97
CA GLY A 194 -0.31 -17.44 -3.52
C GLY A 194 -0.62 -16.06 -2.93
N ARG A 195 -0.27 -14.99 -3.65
CA ARG A 195 -0.63 -13.62 -3.24
C ARG A 195 -2.13 -13.39 -3.33
N ARG A 196 -2.79 -13.87 -4.39
CA ARG A 196 -4.26 -13.77 -4.54
C ARG A 196 -5.00 -14.49 -3.42
N ARG A 197 -4.60 -15.71 -3.05
CA ARG A 197 -5.21 -16.46 -1.94
C ARG A 197 -5.08 -15.73 -0.60
N ARG A 198 -3.87 -15.27 -0.27
CA ARG A 198 -3.63 -14.49 0.97
C ARG A 198 -4.41 -13.17 0.97
N GLY A 199 -4.52 -12.52 -0.19
CA GLY A 199 -5.33 -11.31 -0.36
C GLY A 199 -6.81 -11.56 -0.06
N ILE A 200 -7.40 -12.60 -0.64
CA ILE A 200 -8.81 -12.96 -0.36
C ILE A 200 -9.03 -13.29 1.12
N GLU A 201 -8.12 -14.03 1.76
CA GLU A 201 -8.20 -14.34 3.19
C GLU A 201 -8.12 -13.08 4.07
N ALA A 202 -7.22 -12.15 3.73
CA ALA A 202 -7.10 -10.86 4.42
C ALA A 202 -8.36 -9.99 4.23
N ARG A 203 -8.94 -9.99 3.03
CA ARG A 203 -10.19 -9.26 2.74
C ARG A 203 -11.39 -9.86 3.47
N ARG A 204 -11.48 -11.19 3.59
CA ARG A 204 -12.51 -11.86 4.40
C ARG A 204 -12.35 -11.60 5.90
N SER A 205 -11.11 -11.52 6.40
CA SER A 205 -10.87 -11.15 7.79
C SER A 205 -11.24 -9.68 8.04
N LEU A 206 -11.01 -8.80 7.06
CA LEU A 206 -11.49 -7.42 7.07
C LEU A 206 -13.02 -7.35 7.15
N SER A 207 -13.77 -8.14 6.35
CA SER A 207 -15.23 -8.22 6.42
C SER A 207 -15.72 -8.56 7.83
N LYS A 208 -15.07 -9.53 8.50
CA LYS A 208 -15.40 -9.92 9.88
C LYS A 208 -15.11 -8.81 10.88
N ARG A 209 -13.99 -8.09 10.72
CA ARG A 209 -13.66 -6.95 11.59
C ARG A 209 -14.69 -5.84 11.45
N PHE A 210 -15.06 -5.47 10.23
CA PHE A 210 -16.08 -4.43 10.00
C PHE A 210 -17.44 -4.83 10.55
N ALA A 211 -17.83 -6.11 10.45
CA ALA A 211 -19.07 -6.59 11.04
C ALA A 211 -19.10 -6.48 12.57
N ALA A 212 -17.97 -6.67 13.24
CA ALA A 212 -17.84 -6.59 14.70
C ALA A 212 -17.58 -5.16 15.23
N ASP A 213 -17.04 -4.28 14.41
CA ASP A 213 -16.61 -2.94 14.80
C ASP A 213 -17.75 -1.92 14.70
N ALA A 214 -18.62 -1.90 15.72
CA ALA A 214 -19.66 -0.89 15.87
C ALA A 214 -19.14 0.43 16.46
N ASP A 215 -17.97 0.41 17.11
CA ASP A 215 -17.43 1.59 17.78
C ASP A 215 -16.89 2.60 16.78
N SER A 216 -16.17 2.17 15.73
CA SER A 216 -15.69 3.10 14.69
C SER A 216 -16.84 3.85 14.02
N VAL A 217 -17.98 3.19 13.79
CA VAL A 217 -19.20 3.81 13.25
C VAL A 217 -19.71 4.89 14.19
N ARG A 218 -19.85 4.58 15.48
CA ARG A 218 -20.29 5.55 16.50
C ARG A 218 -19.34 6.76 16.57
N ARG A 219 -18.02 6.53 16.58
CA ARG A 219 -17.01 7.59 16.61
C ARG A 219 -17.05 8.44 15.33
N ALA A 220 -17.29 7.84 14.17
CA ALA A 220 -17.43 8.55 12.90
C ALA A 220 -18.65 9.49 12.91
N TYR A 221 -19.82 9.00 13.33
CA TYR A 221 -21.03 9.82 13.46
C TYR A 221 -20.87 10.93 14.51
N GLY A 222 -20.31 10.61 15.69
CA GLY A 222 -20.06 11.61 16.72
C GLY A 222 -19.08 12.70 16.28
N THR A 223 -18.10 12.34 15.44
CA THR A 223 -17.21 13.34 14.82
C THR A 223 -17.95 14.21 13.83
N LEU A 224 -18.84 13.64 13.02
CA LEU A 224 -19.59 14.37 12.00
C LEU A 224 -20.51 15.45 12.60
N ASP A 225 -21.07 15.20 13.79
CA ASP A 225 -21.90 16.18 14.50
C ASP A 225 -21.14 17.47 14.83
N GLU A 226 -19.80 17.42 14.99
CA GLU A 226 -18.96 18.62 15.19
C GLU A 226 -18.88 19.53 13.95
N PHE A 227 -19.17 18.97 12.76
CA PHE A 227 -19.16 19.69 11.48
C PHE A 227 -20.55 20.09 11.00
N SER A 228 -21.58 19.71 11.76
CA SER A 228 -22.96 20.07 11.49
C SER A 228 -23.19 21.58 11.52
N ALA A 229 -24.20 22.07 10.79
CA ALA A 229 -24.60 23.46 10.89
C ALA A 229 -25.10 23.76 12.31
N ALA A 230 -24.35 24.58 13.05
CA ALA A 230 -24.70 25.06 14.38
C ALA A 230 -24.71 26.59 14.39
N ASP A 231 -25.67 27.16 15.12
CA ASP A 231 -25.97 28.59 15.30
C ASP A 231 -25.06 29.59 14.52
N ARG A 232 -25.58 30.10 13.40
CA ARG A 232 -24.93 31.04 12.45
C ARG A 232 -23.73 30.52 11.65
N ARG A 233 -23.23 29.30 11.87
CA ARG A 233 -22.17 28.66 11.05
C ARG A 233 -22.78 27.75 9.98
N ARG A 234 -22.27 27.86 8.75
CA ARG A 234 -22.59 26.91 7.68
C ARG A 234 -21.95 25.56 7.96
N GLU A 235 -22.63 24.47 7.57
CA GLU A 235 -22.06 23.13 7.61
C GLU A 235 -20.74 23.10 6.82
N LYS A 236 -19.71 22.46 7.37
CA LYS A 236 -18.44 22.22 6.68
C LYS A 236 -18.46 20.81 6.06
N PRO A 237 -18.40 20.68 4.72
CA PRO A 237 -18.43 19.40 4.05
C PRO A 237 -17.30 18.45 4.46
N VAL A 238 -17.64 17.40 5.20
CA VAL A 238 -16.73 16.26 5.43
C VAL A 238 -16.92 15.26 4.31
N HIS A 239 -15.91 15.09 3.46
CA HIS A 239 -15.95 14.21 2.29
C HIS A 239 -15.62 12.75 2.63
N ALA A 240 -14.75 12.55 3.63
CA ALA A 240 -14.40 11.24 4.16
C ALA A 240 -13.87 11.34 5.59
N LEU A 241 -13.91 10.22 6.32
CA LEU A 241 -13.35 10.11 7.67
C LEU A 241 -12.56 8.81 7.79
N ARG A 242 -11.44 8.85 8.49
CA ARG A 242 -10.68 7.66 8.91
C ARG A 242 -10.67 7.62 10.43
N VAL A 243 -11.09 6.50 10.98
CA VAL A 243 -11.14 6.30 12.43
C VAL A 243 -10.11 5.24 12.81
N ASP A 244 -9.24 5.58 13.76
CA ASP A 244 -8.30 4.63 14.37
C ASP A 244 -8.32 4.79 15.91
N ASP A 245 -7.46 4.05 16.60
CA ASP A 245 -7.37 4.12 18.07
C ASP A 245 -6.72 5.42 18.58
N ALA A 246 -5.90 6.06 17.74
CA ALA A 246 -5.21 7.30 18.06
C ALA A 246 -6.05 8.56 17.77
N GLY A 247 -7.19 8.42 17.09
CA GLY A 247 -8.18 9.48 16.89
C GLY A 247 -8.92 9.40 15.55
N VAL A 248 -9.25 10.55 14.99
CA VAL A 248 -10.01 10.67 13.74
C VAL A 248 -9.30 11.62 12.78
N THR A 249 -9.25 11.21 11.52
CA THR A 249 -8.82 12.06 10.40
C THR A 249 -10.01 12.37 9.51
N VAL A 250 -10.18 13.61 9.10
CA VAL A 250 -11.27 14.06 8.21
C VAL A 250 -10.71 14.66 6.94
N TRP A 251 -11.45 14.50 5.84
CA TRP A 251 -11.17 15.12 4.55
C TRP A 251 -12.15 16.27 4.33
N LEU A 252 -11.63 17.48 4.18
CA LEU A 252 -12.37 18.72 3.95
C LEU A 252 -11.99 19.35 2.59
N SER A 253 -12.70 20.40 2.20
CA SER A 253 -12.29 21.23 1.07
C SER A 253 -10.92 21.89 1.33
N PRO A 254 -10.05 22.07 0.32
CA PRO A 254 -8.79 22.80 0.49
C PRO A 254 -8.94 24.23 1.04
N SER A 255 -10.12 24.83 0.90
CA SER A 255 -10.45 26.15 1.41
C SER A 255 -10.81 26.16 2.90
N ASP A 256 -11.07 25.00 3.50
CA ASP A 256 -11.53 24.89 4.87
C ASP A 256 -10.34 24.83 5.83
N ALA A 257 -10.31 25.77 6.77
CA ALA A 257 -9.39 25.75 7.90
C ALA A 257 -10.08 25.22 9.16
N MET A 258 -9.32 24.55 10.01
CA MET A 258 -9.75 24.15 11.35
C MET A 258 -8.84 24.73 12.42
N ASP A 259 -9.46 25.02 13.56
CA ASP A 259 -8.75 25.40 14.79
C ASP A 259 -8.47 24.16 15.64
N ALA A 260 -7.69 24.33 16.71
CA ALA A 260 -7.50 23.31 17.72
C ALA A 260 -8.86 22.75 18.21
N PRO A 261 -8.98 21.43 18.47
CA PRO A 261 -7.90 20.43 18.59
C PRO A 261 -7.48 19.76 17.27
N TRP A 262 -7.87 20.30 16.11
CA TRP A 262 -7.54 19.72 14.81
C TRP A 262 -6.18 20.21 14.32
N THR A 263 -5.36 19.28 13.85
CA THR A 263 -4.05 19.55 13.25
C THR A 263 -4.10 19.21 11.77
N SER A 264 -3.67 20.12 10.91
CA SER A 264 -3.53 19.87 9.46
C SER A 264 -2.43 18.83 9.24
N LEU A 265 -2.76 17.76 8.49
CA LEU A 265 -1.78 16.82 7.95
C LEU A 265 -1.31 17.30 6.58
N ASP A 266 -2.24 17.87 5.80
CA ASP A 266 -1.99 18.53 4.52
C ASP A 266 -3.15 19.49 4.19
N THR A 267 -3.28 19.89 2.93
CA THR A 267 -4.28 20.85 2.46
C THR A 267 -5.73 20.40 2.61
N THR A 268 -6.01 19.09 2.65
CA THR A 268 -7.40 18.57 2.72
C THR A 268 -7.63 17.68 3.92
N ARG A 269 -6.58 17.17 4.57
CA ARG A 269 -6.68 16.25 5.71
C ARG A 269 -6.35 16.93 7.02
N TRP A 270 -7.25 16.75 7.97
CA TRP A 270 -7.13 17.25 9.34
C TRP A 270 -7.28 16.10 10.33
N ARG A 271 -6.45 16.09 11.37
CA ARG A 271 -6.43 15.04 12.38
C ARG A 271 -6.73 15.60 13.76
N ARG A 272 -7.63 14.94 14.47
CA ARG A 272 -7.83 15.10 15.91
C ARG A 272 -7.33 13.85 16.63
N GLN A 273 -6.42 14.04 17.57
CA GLN A 273 -5.98 12.95 18.44
C GLN A 273 -7.02 12.68 19.54
N THR A 274 -7.17 11.43 19.95
CA THR A 274 -7.90 11.09 21.17
C THR A 274 -7.11 11.67 22.35
N GLY A 275 -7.67 12.64 23.07
CA GLY A 275 -6.98 13.22 24.23
C GLY A 275 -6.62 12.14 25.26
N ARG A 276 -5.46 12.26 25.91
CA ARG A 276 -5.14 11.46 27.11
C ARG A 276 -6.32 11.61 28.07
N ALA A 277 -6.95 10.51 28.47
CA ALA A 277 -8.11 10.51 29.37
C ALA A 277 -7.86 11.45 30.58
N GLY A 278 -8.43 12.64 30.49
CA GLY A 278 -8.11 13.77 31.34
C GLY A 278 -9.11 14.88 31.06
N ALA A 279 -10.25 14.78 31.73
CA ALA A 279 -11.28 15.83 31.81
C ALA A 279 -11.94 16.27 30.50
N ALA A 280 -12.50 15.31 29.77
CA ALA A 280 -13.89 15.44 29.33
C ALA A 280 -14.56 14.12 29.68
N GLY A 281 -15.49 14.14 30.64
CA GLY A 281 -16.35 12.98 30.91
C GLY A 281 -17.09 12.57 29.63
N PRO A 282 -17.76 11.39 29.60
CA PRO A 282 -18.67 11.09 28.51
C PRO A 282 -19.59 12.29 28.38
N GLY A 283 -19.48 13.02 27.26
CA GLY A 283 -20.44 14.04 26.92
C GLY A 283 -21.79 13.35 26.98
N THR A 284 -22.51 13.60 28.06
CA THR A 284 -23.84 13.08 28.33
C THR A 284 -24.64 13.30 27.08
N GLY A 285 -25.14 12.19 26.51
CA GLY A 285 -25.94 12.11 25.29
C GLY A 285 -26.45 13.45 24.78
N GLY A 286 -25.59 14.17 24.05
CA GLY A 286 -26.07 15.21 23.15
C GLY A 286 -26.99 14.47 22.21
N ALA A 287 -28.27 14.85 22.20
CA ALA A 287 -29.26 14.30 21.28
C ALA A 287 -28.57 14.15 19.93
N ALA A 288 -28.56 12.93 19.37
CA ALA A 288 -27.91 12.64 18.09
C ALA A 288 -28.25 13.81 17.16
N GLY A 289 -27.23 14.57 16.74
CA GLY A 289 -27.48 15.81 16.03
C GLY A 289 -28.29 15.52 14.77
N ASN A 290 -28.99 16.51 14.22
CA ASN A 290 -29.70 16.36 12.94
C ASN A 290 -28.82 15.74 11.84
N SER A 291 -27.48 15.88 11.95
CA SER A 291 -26.52 15.25 11.05
C SER A 291 -26.50 13.72 11.09
N ALA A 292 -26.72 13.08 12.24
CA ALA A 292 -26.83 11.62 12.29
C ALA A 292 -28.08 11.10 11.52
N ALA A 293 -29.18 11.86 11.55
CA ALA A 293 -30.39 11.54 10.82
C ALA A 293 -30.25 11.76 9.30
N GLU A 294 -29.45 12.74 8.87
CA GLU A 294 -29.28 13.07 7.45
C GLU A 294 -28.10 12.35 6.77
N ALA A 295 -27.01 12.08 7.51
CA ALA A 295 -25.80 11.47 6.96
C ALA A 295 -25.89 9.96 6.80
N CYS A 296 -25.42 9.46 5.66
CA CYS A 296 -25.36 8.04 5.35
C CYS A 296 -23.89 7.63 5.24
N LEU A 297 -23.24 7.47 6.40
CA LEU A 297 -21.84 7.06 6.46
C LEU A 297 -21.72 5.57 6.19
N VAL A 298 -20.84 5.21 5.26
CA VAL A 298 -20.51 3.83 4.92
C VAL A 298 -19.00 3.65 4.91
N ARG A 299 -18.52 2.51 5.41
CA ARG A 299 -17.11 2.13 5.29
C ARG A 299 -16.84 1.71 3.85
N ALA A 300 -16.13 2.55 3.10
CA ALA A 300 -15.77 2.26 1.71
C ALA A 300 -14.72 1.13 1.62
N GLY A 301 -13.86 1.03 2.63
CA GLY A 301 -12.80 0.03 2.71
C GLY A 301 -11.86 0.32 3.87
N ALA A 302 -10.72 -0.36 3.89
CA ALA A 302 -9.62 -0.06 4.81
C ALA A 302 -8.44 0.54 4.06
N ASP A 303 -7.73 1.47 4.70
CA ASP A 303 -6.49 2.00 4.14
C ASP A 303 -5.31 1.02 4.28
N ALA A 304 -4.10 1.49 3.93
CA ALA A 304 -2.87 0.71 4.02
C ALA A 304 -2.53 0.23 5.46
N ASP A 305 -3.03 0.93 6.49
CA ASP A 305 -2.86 0.56 7.90
C ASP A 305 -3.97 -0.41 8.37
N GLY A 306 -4.90 -0.77 7.48
CA GLY A 306 -6.05 -1.60 7.79
C GLY A 306 -7.13 -0.88 8.60
N GLN A 307 -7.12 0.45 8.63
CA GLN A 307 -8.10 1.27 9.36
C GLN A 307 -9.29 1.64 8.46
N PRO A 308 -10.53 1.64 9.01
CA PRO A 308 -11.72 1.93 8.22
C PRO A 308 -11.73 3.38 7.72
N VAL A 309 -12.02 3.54 6.43
CA VAL A 309 -12.30 4.83 5.80
C VAL A 309 -13.78 4.90 5.44
N PHE A 310 -14.44 5.91 5.98
CA PHE A 310 -15.85 6.23 5.79
C PHE A 310 -16.03 7.28 4.71
N VAL A 311 -17.07 7.12 3.92
CA VAL A 311 -17.58 8.12 2.97
C VAL A 311 -19.05 8.38 3.28
N ASP A 312 -19.53 9.58 2.97
CA ASP A 312 -20.92 9.96 3.20
C ASP A 312 -21.73 9.86 1.90
N LEU A 313 -22.56 8.81 1.76
CA LEU A 313 -23.40 8.62 0.58
C LEU A 313 -24.42 9.75 0.40
N SER A 314 -24.82 10.42 1.49
CA SER A 314 -25.73 11.57 1.44
C SER A 314 -25.12 12.81 0.76
N ARG A 315 -23.80 12.79 0.50
CA ARG A 315 -23.07 13.83 -0.23
C ARG A 315 -22.82 13.46 -1.70
N LEU A 316 -23.23 12.27 -2.14
CA LEU A 316 -23.08 11.87 -3.54
C LEU A 316 -23.97 12.70 -4.45
N ASP A 317 -25.24 12.93 -4.05
CA ASP A 317 -26.28 13.64 -4.81
C ASP A 317 -26.26 13.24 -6.30
N GLY A 318 -26.34 11.94 -6.57
CA GLY A 318 -26.01 11.40 -7.88
C GLY A 318 -25.81 9.89 -7.94
N VAL A 319 -25.04 9.49 -8.94
CA VAL A 319 -24.62 8.11 -9.20
C VAL A 319 -23.14 7.95 -8.85
N LEU A 320 -22.84 6.88 -8.11
CA LEU A 320 -21.50 6.33 -7.96
C LEU A 320 -21.27 5.25 -9.01
N SER A 321 -20.33 5.50 -9.92
CA SER A 321 -19.85 4.52 -10.90
C SER A 321 -18.61 3.81 -10.35
N VAL A 322 -18.67 2.48 -10.31
CA VAL A 322 -17.58 1.60 -9.86
C VAL A 322 -17.13 0.73 -11.02
N THR A 323 -15.93 0.98 -11.53
CA THR A 323 -15.38 0.34 -12.74
C THR A 323 -14.06 -0.36 -12.46
N GLY A 324 -13.54 -1.16 -13.39
CA GLY A 324 -12.30 -1.92 -13.22
C GLY A 324 -12.55 -3.43 -13.12
N ASP A 325 -11.93 -4.11 -12.15
CA ASP A 325 -12.24 -5.53 -11.90
C ASP A 325 -13.69 -5.68 -11.43
N HIS A 326 -14.50 -6.33 -12.26
CA HIS A 326 -15.94 -6.44 -12.05
C HIS A 326 -16.32 -7.25 -10.80
N THR A 327 -15.50 -8.23 -10.40
CA THR A 327 -15.77 -9.01 -9.18
C THR A 327 -15.60 -8.12 -7.96
N VAL A 328 -14.50 -7.36 -7.93
CA VAL A 328 -14.20 -6.43 -6.84
C VAL A 328 -15.16 -5.24 -6.82
N ALA A 329 -15.61 -4.76 -7.99
CA ALA A 329 -16.63 -3.70 -8.07
C ALA A 329 -17.94 -4.14 -7.41
N ARG A 330 -18.38 -5.38 -7.68
CA ARG A 330 -19.56 -5.97 -7.04
C ARG A 330 -19.37 -6.15 -5.54
N GLU A 331 -18.20 -6.63 -5.11
CA GLU A 331 -17.86 -6.76 -3.69
C GLU A 331 -17.87 -5.40 -2.98
N ALA A 332 -17.38 -4.34 -3.63
CA ALA A 332 -17.41 -2.98 -3.11
C ALA A 332 -18.86 -2.50 -2.91
N VAL A 333 -19.70 -2.60 -3.94
CA VAL A 333 -21.11 -2.19 -3.83
C VAL A 333 -21.88 -3.03 -2.81
N GLN A 334 -21.61 -4.34 -2.73
CA GLN A 334 -22.20 -5.21 -1.69
C GLN A 334 -21.80 -4.78 -0.29
N ASN A 335 -20.53 -4.44 -0.07
CA ASN A 335 -20.07 -3.90 1.19
C ASN A 335 -20.81 -2.59 1.53
N LEU A 336 -20.98 -1.67 0.57
CA LEU A 336 -21.75 -0.44 0.81
C LEU A 336 -23.19 -0.75 1.22
N LEU A 337 -23.86 -1.71 0.57
CA LEU A 337 -25.22 -2.11 0.94
C LEU A 337 -25.31 -2.68 2.36
N ALA A 338 -24.35 -3.52 2.75
CA ALA A 338 -24.28 -4.05 4.12
C ALA A 338 -24.03 -2.95 5.17
N GLU A 339 -23.25 -1.91 4.82
CA GLU A 339 -23.04 -0.74 5.68
C GLU A 339 -24.29 0.13 5.79
N VAL A 340 -25.04 0.31 4.70
CA VAL A 340 -26.33 1.01 4.73
C VAL A 340 -27.34 0.23 5.56
N GLU A 341 -27.43 -1.09 5.42
CA GLU A 341 -28.32 -1.92 6.25
C GLU A 341 -28.05 -1.71 7.75
N ARG A 342 -26.77 -1.64 8.14
CA ARG A 342 -26.38 -1.47 9.55
C ARG A 342 -26.72 -0.09 10.10
N SER A 343 -26.54 0.96 9.30
CA SER A 343 -26.74 2.35 9.74
C SER A 343 -28.17 2.84 9.52
N ARG A 344 -28.85 2.32 8.51
CA ARG A 344 -30.17 2.73 8.02
C ARG A 344 -30.97 1.51 7.56
N PRO A 345 -31.41 0.65 8.50
CA PRO A 345 -32.26 -0.48 8.16
C PRO A 345 -33.55 0.03 7.49
N TYR A 346 -34.14 -0.82 6.66
CA TYR A 346 -35.35 -0.56 5.89
C TYR A 346 -35.21 0.47 4.76
N THR A 347 -33.99 0.93 4.44
CA THR A 347 -33.78 1.79 3.27
C THR A 347 -34.29 1.08 2.00
N PRO A 348 -35.16 1.71 1.19
CA PRO A 348 -35.64 1.16 -0.06
C PRO A 348 -34.51 0.94 -1.07
N VAL A 349 -34.50 -0.19 -1.76
CA VAL A 349 -33.52 -0.55 -2.78
C VAL A 349 -34.25 -1.05 -4.03
N THR A 350 -33.99 -0.40 -5.16
CA THR A 350 -34.42 -0.88 -6.47
C THR A 350 -33.22 -1.46 -7.21
N VAL A 351 -33.38 -2.67 -7.75
CA VAL A 351 -32.34 -3.35 -8.52
C VAL A 351 -32.66 -3.23 -10.01
N LEU A 352 -31.83 -2.49 -10.74
CA LEU A 352 -31.90 -2.44 -12.20
C LEU A 352 -30.96 -3.49 -12.81
N ARG A 353 -31.36 -4.03 -13.95
CA ARG A 353 -30.47 -4.88 -14.75
C ARG A 353 -29.56 -3.97 -15.58
N GLY A 354 -28.41 -4.49 -16.02
CA GLY A 354 -27.52 -3.79 -16.95
C GLY A 354 -27.41 -4.58 -18.25
N THR A 355 -26.70 -4.02 -19.24
CA THR A 355 -26.51 -4.64 -20.57
C THR A 355 -25.75 -5.95 -20.53
N ASP A 356 -24.92 -6.13 -19.50
CA ASP A 356 -23.85 -7.13 -19.52
C ASP A 356 -24.33 -8.54 -19.10
N GLY A 357 -25.64 -8.70 -18.87
CA GLY A 357 -26.23 -9.96 -18.40
C GLY A 357 -25.74 -10.39 -17.01
N ALA A 358 -25.01 -9.52 -16.32
CA ALA A 358 -24.45 -9.79 -15.00
C ALA A 358 -25.58 -10.13 -14.01
N PRO A 359 -25.37 -11.10 -13.11
CA PRO A 359 -26.37 -11.45 -12.12
C PRO A 359 -26.69 -10.22 -11.26
N PRO A 360 -27.95 -9.98 -10.88
CA PRO A 360 -28.30 -8.84 -10.04
C PRO A 360 -27.50 -8.87 -8.73
N LEU A 361 -27.28 -7.69 -8.15
CA LEU A 361 -26.72 -7.59 -6.81
C LEU A 361 -27.75 -8.13 -5.81
N THR A 362 -27.30 -8.97 -4.86
CA THR A 362 -28.09 -9.39 -3.71
C THR A 362 -28.41 -8.18 -2.85
N VAL A 363 -29.68 -8.00 -2.49
CA VAL A 363 -30.10 -6.97 -1.52
C VAL A 363 -30.04 -7.60 -0.12
N PRO A 364 -29.31 -6.99 0.84
CA PRO A 364 -29.30 -7.47 2.22
C PRO A 364 -30.71 -7.50 2.84
N PRO A 365 -31.02 -8.48 3.71
CA PRO A 365 -32.39 -8.74 4.17
C PRO A 365 -33.00 -7.62 5.02
N GLY A 366 -32.17 -6.81 5.69
CA GLY A 366 -32.61 -5.63 6.42
C GLY A 366 -32.91 -4.43 5.53
N LEU A 367 -32.67 -4.50 4.22
CA LEU A 367 -33.08 -3.48 3.24
C LEU A 367 -34.38 -3.88 2.54
N GLN A 368 -35.16 -2.90 2.12
CA GLN A 368 -36.46 -3.14 1.48
C GLN A 368 -36.33 -3.13 -0.03
N GLN A 369 -36.34 -4.31 -0.66
CA GLN A 369 -36.32 -4.38 -2.12
C GLN A 369 -37.66 -3.94 -2.72
N VAL A 370 -37.64 -2.91 -3.57
CA VAL A 370 -38.81 -2.37 -4.26
C VAL A 370 -38.69 -2.66 -5.77
N VAL A 371 -39.80 -3.05 -6.40
CA VAL A 371 -39.82 -3.47 -7.81
C VAL A 371 -39.81 -2.27 -8.77
N ARG A 372 -40.43 -1.16 -8.38
CA ARG A 372 -40.47 0.08 -9.17
C ARG A 372 -40.74 1.28 -8.28
N VAL A 373 -40.00 2.36 -8.50
CA VAL A 373 -40.24 3.64 -7.84
C VAL A 373 -41.29 4.40 -8.65
N GLU A 374 -42.54 4.42 -8.16
CA GLU A 374 -43.55 5.36 -8.64
C GLU A 374 -43.45 6.63 -7.80
N GLU A 375 -42.58 7.57 -8.18
CA GLU A 375 -42.61 8.89 -7.55
C GLU A 375 -42.31 10.01 -8.54
N THR A 376 -43.24 10.96 -8.59
CA THR A 376 -43.19 12.20 -9.35
C THR A 376 -42.12 13.09 -8.74
N ALA A 377 -41.08 13.42 -9.52
CA ALA A 377 -40.09 14.41 -9.12
C ALA A 377 -40.83 15.72 -8.72
N PRO A 378 -40.65 16.25 -7.51
CA PRO A 378 -41.17 17.57 -7.20
C PRO A 378 -40.51 18.57 -8.15
N ALA A 379 -41.28 19.53 -8.68
CA ALA A 379 -40.74 20.60 -9.50
C ALA A 379 -39.75 21.42 -8.66
N VAL A 380 -38.45 21.16 -8.82
CA VAL A 380 -37.41 21.92 -8.12
C VAL A 380 -37.22 23.23 -8.86
N GLU A 381 -37.47 24.34 -8.17
CA GLU A 381 -37.02 25.67 -8.58
C GLU A 381 -35.50 25.62 -8.81
N HIS A 382 -35.09 25.69 -10.06
CA HIS A 382 -33.71 25.94 -10.42
C HIS A 382 -33.31 27.31 -9.87
N ARG A 383 -32.71 27.36 -8.67
CA ARG A 383 -31.92 28.52 -8.26
C ARG A 383 -30.66 28.51 -9.09
N TYR A 384 -30.78 29.12 -10.27
CA TYR A 384 -29.68 29.34 -11.20
C TYR A 384 -28.52 30.07 -10.51
N GLY A 385 -27.37 29.42 -10.54
CA GLY A 385 -26.06 30.02 -10.36
C GLY A 385 -25.04 29.08 -10.98
N THR A 386 -24.23 29.56 -11.92
CA THR A 386 -23.11 28.85 -12.56
C THR A 386 -21.97 28.50 -11.58
N VAL A 387 -22.18 28.70 -10.28
CA VAL A 387 -21.30 28.28 -9.21
C VAL A 387 -21.73 26.87 -8.82
N ARG A 388 -20.86 25.89 -9.07
CA ARG A 388 -20.97 24.51 -8.54
C ARG A 388 -21.56 24.57 -7.14
N GLY A 389 -22.81 24.13 -6.99
CA GLY A 389 -23.42 24.01 -5.67
C GLY A 389 -22.49 23.17 -4.83
N ALA A 390 -21.87 23.77 -3.80
CA ALA A 390 -21.12 23.03 -2.81
C ALA A 390 -21.98 21.84 -2.40
N ALA A 391 -21.46 20.62 -2.55
CA ALA A 391 -22.22 19.36 -2.40
C ALA A 391 -23.14 19.43 -1.18
N SER A 392 -24.41 19.76 -1.43
CA SER A 392 -25.41 19.91 -0.39
C SER A 392 -25.74 18.51 0.06
N ARG A 393 -25.63 18.24 1.37
CA ARG A 393 -26.07 16.97 1.92
C ARG A 393 -27.54 16.78 1.59
N ARG A 394 -27.89 15.63 1.02
CA ARG A 394 -29.27 15.21 0.79
C ARG A 394 -29.52 13.86 1.45
N PRO A 395 -30.55 13.72 2.30
CA PRO A 395 -30.88 12.43 2.89
C PRO A 395 -31.06 11.36 1.81
N VAL A 396 -30.38 10.23 1.97
CA VAL A 396 -30.56 9.05 1.09
C VAL A 396 -31.95 8.48 1.36
N LYS A 397 -32.91 8.75 0.47
CA LYS A 397 -34.30 8.24 0.57
C LYS A 397 -34.46 6.82 0.04
N GLY A 398 -33.56 6.41 -0.84
CA GLY A 398 -33.52 5.08 -1.43
C GLY A 398 -32.26 4.88 -2.27
N LEU A 399 -31.99 3.63 -2.65
CA LEU A 399 -30.84 3.25 -3.46
C LEU A 399 -31.30 2.62 -4.77
N VAL A 400 -30.67 3.02 -5.87
CA VAL A 400 -30.77 2.30 -7.15
C VAL A 400 -29.46 1.54 -7.35
N VAL A 401 -29.52 0.22 -7.45
CA VAL A 401 -28.31 -0.61 -7.62
C VAL A 401 -28.30 -1.30 -8.97
N MET A 402 -27.13 -1.33 -9.60
CA MET A 402 -26.96 -1.95 -10.90
C MET A 402 -25.66 -2.75 -10.97
N ALA A 403 -25.77 -3.94 -11.52
CA ALA A 403 -24.72 -4.95 -11.61
C ALA A 403 -23.83 -4.83 -12.86
N GLY A 404 -23.99 -3.80 -13.69
CA GLY A 404 -23.29 -3.65 -14.97
C GLY A 404 -23.45 -2.25 -15.55
N THR A 405 -23.04 -2.06 -16.79
CA THR A 405 -23.19 -0.78 -17.51
C THR A 405 -24.67 -0.54 -17.85
N PRO A 406 -25.22 0.66 -17.61
CA PRO A 406 -26.60 0.98 -17.95
C PRO A 406 -26.79 1.11 -19.47
N THR A 407 -27.95 0.68 -19.97
CA THR A 407 -28.46 1.10 -21.28
C THR A 407 -28.76 2.61 -21.29
N GLU A 408 -28.94 3.20 -22.47
CA GLU A 408 -29.38 4.61 -22.61
C GLU A 408 -30.70 4.88 -21.84
N ARG A 409 -31.64 3.94 -21.90
CA ARG A 409 -32.91 4.02 -21.15
C ARG A 409 -32.69 3.98 -19.65
N GLU A 410 -31.86 3.06 -19.16
CA GLU A 410 -31.56 2.92 -17.73
C GLU A 410 -30.71 4.09 -17.21
N ALA A 411 -29.83 4.66 -18.04
CA ALA A 411 -29.08 5.87 -17.72
C ALA A 411 -30.03 7.08 -17.55
N ALA A 412 -31.04 7.20 -18.41
CA ALA A 412 -32.09 8.20 -18.27
C ALA A 412 -32.92 8.00 -16.99
N GLU A 413 -33.23 6.75 -16.63
CA GLU A 413 -33.93 6.41 -15.38
C GLU A 413 -33.07 6.73 -14.14
N LEU A 414 -31.77 6.38 -14.17
CA LEU A 414 -30.80 6.74 -13.13
C LEU A 414 -30.69 8.25 -12.96
N ALA A 415 -30.63 9.01 -14.06
CA ALA A 415 -30.58 10.47 -14.02
C ALA A 415 -31.86 11.08 -13.42
N ALA A 416 -33.04 10.52 -13.73
CA ALA A 416 -34.31 11.00 -13.19
C ALA A 416 -34.46 10.74 -11.67
N LEU A 417 -34.02 9.56 -11.21
CA LEU A 417 -34.14 9.17 -9.79
C LEU A 417 -33.02 9.78 -8.94
N CYS A 418 -31.79 9.75 -9.44
CA CYS A 418 -30.58 10.06 -8.68
C CYS A 418 -29.96 11.41 -9.01
N GLY A 419 -30.36 12.06 -10.10
CA GLY A 419 -29.77 13.33 -10.52
C GLY A 419 -30.08 14.50 -9.58
N PRO A 420 -29.41 15.66 -9.75
CA PRO A 420 -29.64 16.84 -8.94
C PRO A 420 -31.10 17.30 -9.00
N GLY A 421 -31.78 17.30 -7.85
CA GLY A 421 -33.22 17.62 -7.78
C GLY A 421 -34.17 16.47 -8.14
N GLY A 422 -33.64 15.26 -8.34
CA GLY A 422 -34.42 14.03 -8.49
C GLY A 422 -35.14 13.62 -7.20
N ALA A 423 -35.64 12.38 -7.17
CA ALA A 423 -36.45 11.85 -6.07
C ALA A 423 -35.69 11.66 -4.73
N GLY A 424 -34.40 12.03 -4.67
CA GLY A 424 -33.54 11.85 -3.49
C GLY A 424 -32.99 10.44 -3.37
N TRP A 425 -32.97 9.69 -4.46
CA TRP A 425 -32.35 8.37 -4.54
C TRP A 425 -30.86 8.51 -4.86
N THR A 426 -30.07 7.48 -4.54
CA THR A 426 -28.63 7.43 -4.84
C THR A 426 -28.32 6.19 -5.64
N GLY A 427 -27.58 6.35 -6.75
CA GLY A 427 -27.24 5.25 -7.65
C GLY A 427 -25.90 4.61 -7.28
N LEU A 428 -25.84 3.28 -7.20
CA LEU A 428 -24.61 2.49 -7.03
C LEU A 428 -24.48 1.52 -8.21
N VAL A 429 -23.56 1.79 -9.13
CA VAL A 429 -23.48 1.11 -10.43
C VAL A 429 -22.11 0.44 -10.61
N CYS A 430 -22.11 -0.89 -10.82
CA CYS A 430 -20.91 -1.67 -11.15
C CYS A 430 -20.60 -1.62 -12.66
N GLY A 431 -20.42 -0.41 -13.19
CA GLY A 431 -20.22 -0.14 -14.62
C GLY A 431 -19.99 1.34 -14.89
N GLU A 432 -19.58 1.66 -16.11
CA GLU A 432 -19.37 3.07 -16.50
C GLU A 432 -20.72 3.77 -16.62
N VAL A 433 -20.80 5.02 -16.15
CA VAL A 433 -22.01 5.84 -16.27
C VAL A 433 -21.62 7.23 -16.72
N ASP A 434 -22.14 7.65 -17.87
CA ASP A 434 -21.90 8.98 -18.39
C ASP A 434 -22.46 10.04 -17.44
N GLY A 435 -21.64 11.05 -17.16
CA GLY A 435 -22.01 12.13 -16.23
C GLY A 435 -21.92 11.77 -14.75
N ALA A 436 -21.50 10.54 -14.37
CA ALA A 436 -21.24 10.23 -12.97
C ALA A 436 -20.07 11.07 -12.43
N HIS A 437 -20.37 11.89 -11.41
CA HIS A 437 -19.37 12.73 -10.75
C HIS A 437 -18.49 11.93 -9.78
N TRP A 438 -19.04 10.86 -9.20
CA TRP A 438 -18.34 9.97 -8.29
C TRP A 438 -17.92 8.70 -9.01
N ARG A 439 -16.62 8.49 -9.08
CA ARG A 439 -16.01 7.37 -9.80
C ARG A 439 -15.00 6.66 -8.93
N TRP A 440 -15.18 5.35 -8.80
CA TRP A 440 -14.29 4.44 -8.10
C TRP A 440 -13.71 3.43 -9.08
N TYR A 441 -12.43 3.09 -8.90
CA TYR A 441 -11.72 2.18 -9.80
C TYR A 441 -11.17 0.99 -9.03
N THR A 442 -11.61 -0.21 -9.36
CA THR A 442 -11.21 -1.45 -8.69
C THR A 442 -10.14 -2.19 -9.46
N ASP A 443 -9.24 -2.85 -8.73
CA ASP A 443 -8.25 -3.77 -9.30
C ASP A 443 -8.49 -5.22 -8.88
N ALA A 444 -7.83 -6.15 -9.59
CA ALA A 444 -7.97 -7.59 -9.34
C ALA A 444 -7.37 -8.05 -7.99
N GLN A 445 -6.71 -7.16 -7.26
CA GLN A 445 -6.14 -7.43 -5.94
C GLN A 445 -7.15 -7.14 -4.82
N GLY A 446 -8.29 -6.54 -5.13
CA GLY A 446 -9.31 -6.19 -4.14
C GLY A 446 -9.17 -4.77 -3.61
N GLU A 447 -8.44 -3.91 -4.31
CA GLU A 447 -8.32 -2.50 -3.97
C GLU A 447 -9.32 -1.66 -4.77
N VAL A 448 -9.72 -0.53 -4.19
CA VAL A 448 -10.50 0.53 -4.84
C VAL A 448 -9.77 1.86 -4.71
N ASP A 449 -9.57 2.54 -5.83
CA ASP A 449 -9.08 3.91 -5.88
C ASP A 449 -10.27 4.88 -5.90
N ILE A 450 -10.21 5.92 -5.07
CA ILE A 450 -11.19 7.00 -4.98
C ILE A 450 -10.46 8.32 -5.29
N PRO A 451 -10.32 8.70 -6.58
CA PRO A 451 -9.42 9.78 -6.97
C PRO A 451 -9.80 11.15 -6.39
N VAL A 452 -11.10 11.41 -6.21
CA VAL A 452 -11.59 12.68 -5.62
C VAL A 452 -11.11 12.87 -4.17
N LEU A 453 -10.79 11.78 -3.47
CA LEU A 453 -10.24 11.80 -2.12
C LEU A 453 -8.72 11.55 -2.08
N GLY A 454 -8.13 11.11 -3.19
CA GLY A 454 -6.73 10.69 -3.27
C GLY A 454 -6.41 9.50 -2.37
N VAL A 455 -7.36 8.57 -2.19
CA VAL A 455 -7.19 7.38 -1.33
C VAL A 455 -7.35 6.09 -2.12
N LYS A 456 -6.53 5.10 -1.78
CA LYS A 456 -6.64 3.72 -2.24
C LYS A 456 -6.95 2.82 -1.05
N LEU A 457 -8.00 2.01 -1.16
CA LEU A 457 -8.55 1.23 -0.05
C LEU A 457 -8.68 -0.24 -0.42
N THR A 458 -8.36 -1.13 0.52
CA THR A 458 -8.71 -2.55 0.43
C THR A 458 -10.19 -2.73 0.71
N VAL A 459 -10.91 -3.35 -0.23
CA VAL A 459 -12.35 -3.65 -0.12
C VAL A 459 -12.54 -4.99 0.60
N PRO A 460 -13.51 -5.11 1.51
CA PRO A 460 -13.93 -6.41 2.06
C PRO A 460 -14.35 -7.42 0.97
N ALA A 461 -14.32 -8.72 1.29
CA ALA A 461 -14.70 -9.81 0.38
C ALA A 461 -15.73 -10.77 0.98
#